data_AF-A0AAP0QN31-F1
#
_entry.id   AF-A0AAP0QN31-F1
#
_cell.length_a   1.000
_cell.length_b   1.000
_cell.length_c   1.000
_cell.angle_alpha   90.00
_cell.angle_beta   90.00
_cell.angle_gamma   90.00
#
_symmetry.space_group_name_H-M   'P 1'
#
loop_
_entity.id
_entity.type
_entity.pdbx_description
1 polymer ?
#
loop_
_entity_poly.entity_id
_entity_poly.type
_entity_poly.pdbx_seq_one_letter_code
_entity_poly.pdbx_strand_id
1 'polypeptide(L)'
;MQMLLLAAVRGGGRDRGPTTTIFSPLIEEADLPFLKKEDCFASLEKIRSCWNGEVYKAELPGSIGRVITINKIIQPLKRGAELSKKDSTRLHRKMIRMRSEMIPADQVWHRNIVPLLARIVRPDCDLLVYEFRRNGSLQDILYDVSQGRRELDWLARHRIARGIASGLEYLHMSHRPRIIHRDIQPANVLIDDDMEARISEFGLAKQIPDGHTRTTTLSLAGTVGYIAPECHQTVALSDKCDVYSFGVLLAVLVMGKFPSDDFFQHTKEMSLVQWMRNVMTSENPNRTIDSKLIGNGYEKQMLLVLKIACFCTLDDPNKRPNSKDVRCMLSQIQH
;
A
#
# COMPACT_ATOMS: atom_id res chain seq x y z
N MET A 1 36.22 11.50 8.46
CA MET A 1 35.79 12.80 9.04
C MET A 1 34.28 12.87 8.84
N GLN A 2 33.37 12.66 9.80
CA GLN A 2 33.42 12.52 11.25
C GLN A 2 32.12 11.75 11.60
N MET A 3 32.21 10.55 12.19
CA MET A 3 31.04 9.82 12.71
C MET A 3 30.65 10.45 14.04
N LEU A 4 29.43 10.98 14.15
CA LEU A 4 28.85 11.38 15.43
C LEU A 4 28.25 10.16 16.13
N LEU A 5 29.01 9.60 17.07
CA LEU A 5 28.51 8.66 18.07
C LEU A 5 27.56 9.42 19.02
N LEU A 6 26.29 9.02 19.06
CA LEU A 6 25.36 9.39 20.13
C LEU A 6 25.56 8.43 21.31
N ALA A 7 26.08 8.97 22.41
CA ALA A 7 26.29 8.27 23.66
C ALA A 7 24.96 7.86 24.31
N ALA A 8 24.78 6.57 24.56
CA ALA A 8 23.69 6.05 25.36
C ALA A 8 23.99 6.24 26.86
N VAL A 9 23.35 7.23 27.49
CA VAL A 9 23.33 7.35 28.96
C VAL A 9 22.43 6.24 29.52
N ARG A 10 23.04 5.25 30.17
CA ARG A 10 22.34 4.28 31.03
C ARG A 10 21.86 5.02 32.28
N GLY A 11 20.54 5.25 32.36
CA GLY A 11 19.82 5.74 33.53
C GLY A 11 18.55 4.93 33.73
N GLY A 12 18.29 4.55 34.99
CA GLY A 12 17.28 3.57 35.43
C GLY A 12 15.82 3.91 35.10
N GLY A 13 14.97 2.90 35.31
CA GLY A 13 13.55 2.89 34.97
C GLY A 13 12.80 4.15 35.41
N ARG A 14 12.33 4.90 34.42
CA ARG A 14 11.31 5.95 34.53
C ARG A 14 10.36 5.76 33.37
N ASP A 15 9.07 5.91 33.64
CA ASP A 15 8.00 5.95 32.66
C ASP A 15 8.37 6.95 31.56
N ARG A 16 8.80 6.45 30.39
CA ARG A 16 9.20 7.32 29.29
C ARG A 16 7.91 7.73 28.59
N GLY A 17 7.55 9.01 28.69
CA GLY A 17 6.44 9.59 27.95
C GLY A 17 6.57 9.40 26.43
N PRO A 18 5.57 9.81 25.64
CA PRO A 18 5.54 9.59 24.20
C PRO A 18 6.82 10.10 23.52
N THR A 19 7.49 9.24 22.75
CA THR A 19 8.72 9.60 22.02
C THR A 19 8.37 9.98 20.59
N THR A 20 8.88 11.12 20.11
CA THR A 20 8.65 11.60 18.73
C THR A 20 9.94 11.51 17.92
N THR A 21 9.81 11.13 16.65
CA THR A 21 10.90 11.16 15.67
C THR A 21 10.40 11.86 14.42
N ILE A 22 11.12 12.89 13.98
CA ILE A 22 10.80 13.67 12.78
C ILE A 22 11.66 13.15 11.62
N PHE A 23 11.04 12.98 10.46
CA PHE A 23 11.70 12.48 9.25
C PHE A 23 11.68 13.47 8.09
N SER A 24 10.90 14.55 8.19
CA SER A 24 10.73 15.54 7.14
C SER A 24 10.83 16.96 7.70
N PRO A 25 11.50 17.90 7.00
CA PRO A 25 11.53 19.31 7.39
C PRO A 25 10.17 20.01 7.21
N LEU A 26 9.16 19.32 6.66
CA LEU A 26 7.79 19.84 6.54
C LEU A 26 7.05 19.91 7.89
N ILE A 27 7.63 19.40 8.96
CA ILE A 27 7.01 19.37 10.28
C ILE A 27 8.09 19.46 11.36
N GLU A 28 7.76 20.11 12.46
CA GLU A 28 8.58 20.18 13.66
C GLU A 28 7.90 19.46 14.83
N GLU A 29 8.67 19.06 15.85
CA GLU A 29 8.09 18.42 17.04
C GLU A 29 7.10 19.35 17.77
N ALA A 30 7.29 20.67 17.65
CA ALA A 30 6.40 21.70 18.19
C ALA A 30 4.99 21.68 17.57
N ASP A 31 4.83 21.11 16.37
CA ASP A 31 3.54 21.02 15.68
C ASP A 31 2.66 19.86 16.20
N LEU A 32 3.26 18.90 16.92
CA LEU A 32 2.63 17.63 17.29
C LEU A 32 2.20 17.44 18.76
N PRO A 33 2.19 18.43 19.68
CA PRO A 33 1.90 18.17 21.09
C PRO A 33 0.47 17.68 21.31
N PHE A 34 -0.48 18.03 20.44
CA PHE A 34 -1.86 17.56 20.54
C PHE A 34 -1.98 16.04 20.33
N LEU A 35 -1.14 15.43 19.50
CA LEU A 35 -1.15 13.97 19.26
C LEU A 35 -0.58 13.17 20.44
N LYS A 36 0.15 13.82 21.36
CA LYS A 36 0.68 13.20 22.58
C LYS A 36 -0.38 13.04 23.68
N LYS A 37 -1.53 13.73 23.57
CA LYS A 37 -2.64 13.64 24.53
C LYS A 37 -3.42 12.33 24.37
N GLU A 38 -3.91 11.74 25.46
CA GLU A 38 -4.57 10.44 25.41
C GLU A 38 -5.88 10.45 24.62
N ASP A 39 -6.65 11.54 24.75
CA ASP A 39 -7.99 11.76 24.23
C ASP A 39 -8.03 12.42 22.85
N CYS A 40 -6.86 12.69 22.24
CA CYS A 40 -6.77 13.50 21.02
C CYS A 40 -7.70 13.02 19.89
N PHE A 41 -7.80 11.71 19.70
CA PHE A 41 -8.58 11.07 18.64
C PHE A 41 -10.10 11.30 18.75
N ALA A 42 -10.64 11.63 19.92
CA ALA A 42 -12.07 11.89 20.09
C ALA A 42 -12.55 13.11 19.28
N SER A 43 -11.64 14.04 19.00
CA SER A 43 -11.91 15.27 18.25
C SER A 43 -11.48 15.21 16.78
N LEU A 44 -10.79 14.14 16.36
CA LEU A 44 -10.25 14.02 15.00
C LEU A 44 -11.24 13.33 14.07
N GLU A 45 -11.26 13.77 12.81
CA GLU A 45 -12.04 13.14 11.75
C GLU A 45 -11.44 11.77 11.41
N LYS A 46 -12.18 10.69 11.63
CA LYS A 46 -11.75 9.33 11.26
C LYS A 46 -12.01 9.09 9.78
N ILE A 47 -10.95 8.86 9.00
CA ILE A 47 -11.03 8.56 7.56
C ILE A 47 -11.43 7.09 7.35
N ARG A 48 -10.72 6.15 7.99
CA ARG A 48 -10.94 4.70 7.80
C ARG A 48 -10.45 3.86 8.96
N SER A 49 -10.89 2.61 9.00
CA SER A 49 -10.33 1.55 9.86
C SER A 49 -9.46 0.63 9.02
N CYS A 50 -8.26 0.30 9.52
CA CYS A 50 -7.33 -0.64 8.89
C CYS A 50 -7.19 -1.90 9.77
N TRP A 51 -6.63 -2.98 9.24
CA TRP A 51 -6.47 -4.22 10.00
C TRP A 51 -5.59 -4.07 11.26
N ASN A 52 -4.70 -3.07 11.29
CA ASN A 52 -3.76 -2.78 12.38
C ASN A 52 -4.13 -1.55 13.22
N GLY A 53 -5.26 -0.89 12.94
CA GLY A 53 -5.66 0.32 13.66
C GLY A 53 -6.60 1.22 12.86
N GLU A 54 -6.38 2.53 12.94
CA GLU A 54 -7.31 3.55 12.45
C GLU A 54 -6.55 4.70 11.81
N VAL A 55 -7.16 5.33 10.82
CA VAL A 55 -6.58 6.46 10.10
C VAL A 55 -7.44 7.69 10.33
N TYR A 56 -6.81 8.76 10.77
CA TYR A 56 -7.43 10.03 11.13
C TYR A 56 -6.87 11.17 10.29
N LYS A 57 -7.64 12.26 10.20
CA LYS A 57 -7.25 13.53 9.60
C LYS A 57 -7.19 14.60 10.67
N ALA A 58 -6.20 15.48 10.59
CA ALA A 58 -6.10 16.64 11.46
C ALA A 58 -5.49 17.83 10.71
N GLU A 59 -5.91 19.04 11.07
CA GLU A 59 -5.21 20.26 10.68
C GLU A 59 -4.10 20.54 11.72
N LEU A 60 -2.91 20.90 11.25
CA LEU A 60 -1.79 21.23 12.14
C LEU A 60 -2.05 22.59 12.81
N PRO A 61 -2.11 22.65 14.16
CA PRO A 61 -2.34 23.91 14.87
C PRO A 61 -1.27 24.94 14.54
N GLY A 62 -1.67 26.18 14.25
CA GLY A 62 -0.74 27.27 13.95
C GLY A 62 -0.11 27.23 12.55
N SER A 63 -0.43 26.23 11.74
CA SER A 63 -0.05 26.19 10.32
C SER A 63 -1.09 26.91 9.45
N ILE A 64 -0.68 27.41 8.28
CA ILE A 64 -1.60 27.95 7.27
C ILE A 64 -2.25 26.77 6.54
N GLY A 65 -3.29 26.18 7.12
CA GLY A 65 -4.14 25.17 6.47
C GLY A 65 -3.45 23.84 6.13
N ARG A 66 -2.35 23.49 6.81
CA ARG A 66 -1.65 22.22 6.55
C ARG A 66 -2.40 21.08 7.23
N VAL A 67 -2.79 20.09 6.42
CA VAL A 67 -3.55 18.93 6.89
C VAL A 67 -2.65 17.70 6.88
N ILE A 68 -2.74 16.89 7.92
CA ILE A 68 -2.00 15.63 8.09
C ILE A 68 -2.96 14.45 8.22
N THR A 69 -2.44 13.28 7.84
CA THR A 69 -3.04 11.98 8.09
C THR A 69 -2.30 11.29 9.22
N ILE A 70 -3.02 10.74 10.20
CA ILE A 70 -2.46 10.00 11.32
C ILE A 70 -2.91 8.54 11.24
N ASN A 71 -1.97 7.64 10.97
CA ASN A 71 -2.19 6.21 11.08
C ASN A 71 -1.91 5.79 12.52
N LYS A 72 -2.97 5.66 13.31
CA LYS A 72 -2.93 5.13 14.68
C LYS A 72 -2.89 3.61 14.61
N ILE A 73 -1.72 3.06 14.81
CA ILE A 73 -1.53 1.62 14.92
C ILE A 73 -1.70 1.27 16.41
N ILE A 74 -2.66 0.41 16.77
CA ILE A 74 -2.99 0.09 18.19
C ILE A 74 -1.99 -0.91 18.76
N GLN A 75 -1.21 -0.56 19.79
CA GLN A 75 -0.29 -1.49 20.43
C GLN A 75 -1.07 -2.38 21.41
N PRO A 76 -0.92 -3.70 21.33
CA PRO A 76 -1.41 -4.58 22.38
C PRO A 76 -0.60 -4.38 23.67
N LEU A 77 -1.30 -4.12 24.79
CA LEU A 77 -0.67 -3.93 26.11
C LEU A 77 0.29 -5.08 26.45
N LYS A 78 1.55 -4.74 26.71
CA LYS A 78 2.48 -5.63 27.40
C LYS A 78 2.29 -5.51 28.92
N ARG A 79 1.30 -6.18 29.50
CA ARG A 79 1.37 -6.69 30.91
C ARG A 79 0.18 -7.56 31.31
N GLY A 80 0.50 -8.80 31.67
CA GLY A 80 -0.09 -9.60 32.77
C GLY A 80 -1.51 -9.32 33.25
N ALA A 81 -2.51 -9.49 32.40
CA ALA A 81 -3.89 -9.64 32.84
C ALA A 81 -4.51 -10.85 32.13
N GLU A 82 -4.89 -11.83 32.95
CA GLU A 82 -5.74 -12.94 32.56
C GLU A 82 -7.01 -12.41 31.89
N LEU A 83 -7.15 -12.63 30.59
CA LEU A 83 -8.45 -12.53 29.94
C LEU A 83 -8.67 -13.75 29.07
N SER A 84 -9.66 -14.54 29.48
CA SER A 84 -10.26 -15.62 28.73
C SER A 84 -10.79 -15.11 27.39
N LYS A 85 -10.22 -15.61 26.29
CA LYS A 85 -10.87 -16.00 25.02
C LYS A 85 -9.79 -16.45 24.02
N LYS A 86 -9.77 -17.75 23.73
CA LYS A 86 -8.76 -18.42 22.88
C LYS A 86 -8.55 -17.74 21.51
N ASP A 87 -9.58 -17.11 20.94
CA ASP A 87 -9.51 -16.47 19.61
C ASP A 87 -8.85 -15.09 19.59
N SER A 88 -9.07 -14.28 20.65
CA SER A 88 -8.43 -12.97 20.79
C SER A 88 -6.91 -13.09 20.89
N THR A 89 -6.39 -14.18 21.47
CA THR A 89 -4.94 -14.41 21.59
C THR A 89 -4.26 -14.72 20.25
N ARG A 90 -4.97 -15.26 19.25
CA ARG A 90 -4.38 -15.64 17.94
C ARG A 90 -4.28 -14.43 17.02
N LEU A 91 -5.35 -13.64 16.91
CA LEU A 91 -5.36 -12.39 16.15
C LEU A 91 -4.33 -11.40 16.73
N HIS A 92 -4.28 -11.30 18.06
CA HIS A 92 -3.33 -10.49 18.80
C HIS A 92 -1.87 -10.90 18.56
N ARG A 93 -1.55 -12.20 18.65
CA ARG A 93 -0.21 -12.71 18.31
C ARG A 93 0.16 -12.46 16.84
N LYS A 94 -0.82 -12.54 15.92
CA LYS A 94 -0.63 -12.22 14.50
C LYS A 94 -0.29 -10.73 14.30
N MET A 95 -1.01 -9.83 14.96
CA MET A 95 -0.76 -8.39 14.91
C MET A 95 0.60 -7.99 15.49
N ILE A 96 1.00 -8.55 16.64
CA ILE A 96 2.32 -8.30 17.25
C ILE A 96 3.45 -8.70 16.29
N ARG A 97 3.32 -9.86 15.63
CA ARG A 97 4.35 -10.39 14.73
C ARG A 97 4.45 -9.58 13.44
N MET A 98 3.33 -9.24 12.82
CA MET A 98 3.35 -8.39 11.61
C MET A 98 3.94 -7.01 11.90
N ARG A 99 3.78 -6.50 13.13
CA ARG A 99 4.43 -5.26 13.57
C ARG A 99 5.93 -5.35 13.81
N SER A 100 6.44 -6.46 14.37
CA SER A 100 7.89 -6.63 14.54
C SER A 100 8.65 -6.69 13.21
N GLU A 101 7.90 -6.88 12.11
CA GLU A 101 8.41 -6.90 10.73
C GLU A 101 8.21 -5.55 10.01
N MET A 102 7.60 -4.55 10.66
CA MET A 102 7.29 -3.26 10.05
C MET A 102 8.57 -2.46 9.79
N ILE A 103 8.67 -1.94 8.58
CA ILE A 103 9.88 -1.29 8.08
C ILE A 103 10.03 0.09 8.73
N PRO A 104 11.23 0.45 9.21
CA PRO A 104 11.52 1.82 9.61
C PRO A 104 11.25 2.76 8.43
N ALA A 105 10.19 3.57 8.55
CA ALA A 105 9.71 4.42 7.47
C ALA A 105 10.66 5.57 7.13
N ASP A 106 11.70 5.79 7.94
CA ASP A 106 12.84 6.66 7.65
C ASP A 106 13.73 6.16 6.52
N GLN A 107 13.60 4.90 6.12
CA GLN A 107 14.48 4.27 5.14
C GLN A 107 13.92 4.30 3.70
N VAL A 108 12.65 4.69 3.51
CA VAL A 108 11.95 4.57 2.22
C VAL A 108 11.67 5.95 1.62
N TRP A 109 12.43 6.33 0.59
CA TRP A 109 12.35 7.65 -0.05
C TRP A 109 12.27 7.53 -1.57
N HIS A 110 11.09 7.78 -2.12
CA HIS A 110 10.85 7.76 -3.57
C HIS A 110 9.60 8.59 -3.91
N ARG A 111 9.60 9.27 -5.06
CA ARG A 111 8.50 10.18 -5.47
C ARG A 111 7.11 9.51 -5.50
N ASN A 112 7.08 8.21 -5.81
CA ASN A 112 5.87 7.38 -5.90
C ASN A 112 5.63 6.55 -4.63
N ILE A 113 6.16 6.98 -3.49
CA ILE A 113 5.89 6.41 -2.17
C ILE A 113 5.53 7.58 -1.25
N VAL A 114 4.53 7.38 -0.38
CA VAL A 114 4.12 8.44 0.55
C VAL A 114 5.24 8.66 1.59
N PRO A 115 5.81 9.87 1.68
CA PRO A 115 6.86 10.15 2.66
C PRO A 115 6.28 10.22 4.06
N LEU A 116 6.91 9.52 5.02
CA LEU A 116 6.58 9.69 6.43
C LEU A 116 7.10 11.03 6.93
N LEU A 117 6.26 11.80 7.61
CA LEU A 117 6.65 13.07 8.21
C LEU A 117 7.20 12.89 9.61
N ALA A 118 6.51 12.10 10.45
CA ALA A 118 6.90 11.83 11.82
C ALA A 118 6.36 10.49 12.33
N ARG A 119 6.98 9.97 13.38
CA ARG A 119 6.48 8.85 14.18
C ARG A 119 6.39 9.25 15.64
N ILE A 120 5.27 8.93 16.29
CA ILE A 120 5.08 9.11 17.72
C ILE A 120 4.82 7.73 18.33
N VAL A 121 5.69 7.32 19.25
CA VAL A 121 5.56 6.06 19.99
C VAL A 121 4.93 6.36 21.34
N ARG A 122 3.77 5.75 21.60
CA ARG A 122 3.04 5.80 22.88
C ARG A 122 3.01 4.41 23.53
N PRO A 123 2.66 4.30 24.82
CA PRO A 123 2.52 2.99 25.48
C PRO A 123 1.45 2.08 24.86
N ASP A 124 0.40 2.68 24.29
CA ASP A 124 -0.80 2.00 23.80
C ASP A 124 -0.91 2.00 22.27
N CYS A 125 -0.09 2.78 21.56
CA CYS A 125 -0.14 2.89 20.10
C CYS A 125 1.15 3.45 19.49
N ASP A 126 1.31 3.23 18.19
CA ASP A 126 2.28 3.93 17.33
C ASP A 126 1.50 4.82 16.37
N LEU A 127 1.87 6.09 16.27
CA LEU A 127 1.28 7.03 15.33
C LEU A 127 2.27 7.29 14.21
N LEU A 128 1.86 7.02 12.97
CA LEU A 128 2.61 7.42 11.78
C LEU A 128 1.90 8.61 11.15
N VAL A 129 2.63 9.72 11.00
CA VAL A 129 2.11 10.99 10.50
C VAL A 129 2.56 11.20 9.06
N TYR A 130 1.61 11.43 8.18
CA TYR A 130 1.81 11.70 6.76
C TYR A 130 1.17 13.02 6.38
N GLU A 131 1.58 13.59 5.25
CA GLU A 131 0.85 14.69 4.63
C GLU A 131 -0.49 14.18 4.09
N PHE A 132 -1.56 14.93 4.33
CA PHE A 132 -2.89 14.57 3.82
C PHE A 132 -2.96 14.73 2.30
N ARG A 133 -3.53 13.74 1.61
CA ARG A 133 -3.72 13.74 0.16
C ARG A 133 -5.19 14.01 -0.15
N ARG A 134 -5.48 15.18 -0.74
CA ARG A 134 -6.85 15.65 -0.98
C ARG A 134 -7.61 14.78 -1.99
N ASN A 135 -6.90 14.23 -2.98
CA ASN A 135 -7.46 13.32 -3.96
C ASN A 135 -7.76 11.91 -3.41
N GLY A 136 -7.43 11.64 -2.14
CA GLY A 136 -7.71 10.35 -1.50
C GLY A 136 -6.92 9.20 -2.10
N SER A 137 -7.49 7.99 -1.99
CA SER A 137 -6.93 6.79 -2.60
C SER A 137 -7.42 6.59 -4.03
N LEU A 138 -6.68 5.82 -4.81
CA LEU A 138 -7.08 5.40 -6.15
C LEU A 138 -8.41 4.64 -6.13
N GLN A 139 -8.71 3.93 -5.04
CA GLN A 139 -10.02 3.28 -4.85
C GLN A 139 -11.15 4.31 -4.82
N ASP A 140 -10.98 5.41 -4.09
CA ASP A 140 -11.99 6.47 -3.97
C ASP A 140 -12.25 7.12 -5.34
N ILE A 141 -11.17 7.42 -6.08
CA ILE A 141 -11.26 7.96 -7.44
C ILE A 141 -12.01 6.99 -8.37
N LEU A 142 -11.62 5.72 -8.39
CA LEU A 142 -12.25 4.72 -9.27
C LEU A 142 -13.71 4.47 -8.88
N TYR A 143 -14.05 4.54 -7.59
CA TYR A 143 -15.43 4.49 -7.12
C TYR A 143 -16.23 5.69 -7.65
N ASP A 144 -15.72 6.92 -7.51
CA ASP A 144 -16.38 8.11 -8.07
C ASP A 144 -16.53 8.04 -9.59
N VAL A 145 -15.53 7.51 -10.29
CA VAL A 145 -15.60 7.24 -11.73
C VAL A 145 -16.71 6.23 -12.04
N SER A 146 -16.85 5.15 -11.27
CA SER A 146 -17.93 4.17 -11.47
C SER A 146 -19.30 4.83 -11.34
N GLN A 147 -19.47 5.75 -10.39
CA GLN A 147 -20.70 6.49 -10.11
C GLN A 147 -20.93 7.69 -11.06
N GLY A 148 -19.99 8.00 -11.96
CA GLY A 148 -20.09 9.14 -12.86
C GLY A 148 -19.89 10.50 -12.18
N ARG A 149 -19.34 10.52 -10.96
CA ARG A 149 -19.04 11.76 -10.20
C ARG A 149 -17.68 12.37 -10.56
N ARG A 150 -16.81 11.60 -11.21
CA ARG A 150 -15.47 12.00 -11.61
C ARG A 150 -15.09 11.35 -12.92
N GLU A 151 -14.24 12.01 -13.70
CA GLU A 151 -13.59 11.43 -14.86
C GLU A 151 -12.14 11.07 -14.54
N LEU A 152 -11.69 9.95 -15.11
CA LEU A 152 -10.29 9.54 -15.06
C LEU A 152 -9.98 8.87 -16.41
N ASP A 153 -9.44 9.68 -17.31
CA ASP A 153 -9.13 9.28 -18.68
C ASP A 153 -8.00 8.24 -18.73
N TRP A 154 -7.77 7.69 -19.93
CA TRP A 154 -6.73 6.68 -20.12
C TRP A 154 -5.33 7.19 -19.78
N LEU A 155 -5.01 8.43 -20.16
CA LEU A 155 -3.67 8.99 -19.98
C LEU A 155 -3.32 9.11 -18.49
N ALA A 156 -4.27 9.55 -17.66
CA ALA A 156 -4.14 9.59 -16.22
C ALA A 156 -4.01 8.17 -15.62
N ARG A 157 -4.86 7.21 -16.04
CA ARG A 157 -4.75 5.81 -15.57
C ARG A 157 -3.39 5.20 -15.93
N HIS A 158 -2.89 5.45 -17.13
CA HIS A 158 -1.56 4.99 -17.57
C HIS A 158 -0.42 5.64 -16.78
N ARG A 159 -0.53 6.95 -16.51
CA ARG A 159 0.44 7.67 -15.66
C ARG A 159 0.50 7.11 -14.24
N ILE A 160 -0.67 6.87 -13.64
CA ILE A 160 -0.81 6.22 -12.33
C ILE A 160 -0.14 4.84 -12.32
N ALA A 161 -0.43 4.01 -13.33
CA ALA A 161 0.21 2.69 -13.47
C ALA A 161 1.74 2.79 -13.51
N ARG A 162 2.28 3.73 -14.29
CA ARG A 162 3.73 3.97 -14.38
C ARG A 162 4.32 4.46 -13.05
N GLY A 163 3.61 5.31 -12.32
CA GLY A 163 4.01 5.77 -10.98
C GLY A 163 4.12 4.61 -9.99
N ILE A 164 3.09 3.75 -9.93
CA ILE A 164 3.09 2.56 -9.06
C ILE A 164 4.25 1.63 -9.44
N ALA A 165 4.46 1.36 -10.74
CA ALA A 165 5.56 0.51 -11.20
C ALA A 165 6.93 1.07 -10.80
N SER A 166 7.11 2.40 -10.86
CA SER A 166 8.33 3.09 -10.42
C SER A 166 8.56 2.92 -8.91
N GLY A 167 7.51 3.04 -8.09
CA GLY A 167 7.60 2.81 -6.65
C GLY A 167 7.94 1.36 -6.31
N LEU A 168 7.34 0.39 -7.01
CA LEU A 168 7.64 -1.03 -6.82
C LEU A 168 9.06 -1.40 -7.24
N GLU A 169 9.55 -0.89 -8.37
CA GLU A 169 10.95 -1.09 -8.76
C GLU A 169 11.90 -0.58 -7.67
N TYR A 170 11.64 0.61 -7.12
CA TYR A 170 12.46 1.14 -6.03
C TYR A 170 12.49 0.17 -4.83
N LEU A 171 11.32 -0.29 -4.35
CA LEU A 171 11.23 -1.19 -3.21
C LEU A 171 11.94 -2.53 -3.44
N HIS A 172 11.82 -3.08 -4.65
CA HIS A 172 12.29 -4.43 -4.97
C HIS A 172 13.76 -4.47 -5.39
N MET A 173 14.18 -3.47 -6.17
CA MET A 173 15.43 -3.48 -6.93
C MET A 173 16.44 -2.46 -6.42
N SER A 174 16.00 -1.27 -5.99
CA SER A 174 16.90 -0.17 -5.57
C SER A 174 17.14 -0.12 -4.07
N HIS A 175 16.12 -0.37 -3.24
CA HIS A 175 16.22 -0.32 -1.79
C HIS A 175 16.98 -1.55 -1.25
N ARG A 176 17.83 -1.35 -0.25
CA ARG A 176 18.58 -2.40 0.46
C ARG A 176 18.41 -2.23 1.97
N PRO A 177 17.91 -3.23 2.71
CA PRO A 177 17.43 -4.54 2.23
C PRO A 177 16.18 -4.43 1.35
N ARG A 178 15.91 -5.41 0.47
CA ARG A 178 14.73 -5.41 -0.40
C ARG A 178 13.45 -5.31 0.43
N ILE A 179 12.45 -4.57 -0.04
CA ILE A 179 11.15 -4.43 0.63
C ILE A 179 10.06 -5.12 -0.18
N ILE A 180 9.27 -6.00 0.44
CA ILE A 180 8.00 -6.48 -0.12
C ILE A 180 6.86 -5.75 0.57
N HIS A 181 5.97 -5.11 -0.17
CA HIS A 181 4.84 -4.35 0.35
C HIS A 181 3.72 -5.23 0.91
N ARG A 182 3.38 -6.31 0.19
CA ARG A 182 2.38 -7.35 0.53
C ARG A 182 0.91 -6.94 0.51
N ASP A 183 0.62 -5.67 0.26
CA ASP A 183 -0.77 -5.17 0.17
C ASP A 183 -0.92 -4.10 -0.91
N ILE A 184 -0.44 -4.39 -2.12
CA ILE A 184 -0.61 -3.50 -3.28
C ILE A 184 -2.06 -3.64 -3.79
N GLN A 185 -2.81 -2.56 -3.67
CA GLN A 185 -4.21 -2.46 -4.11
C GLN A 185 -4.60 -0.98 -4.24
N PRO A 186 -5.73 -0.65 -4.92
CA PRO A 186 -6.18 0.73 -5.09
C PRO A 186 -6.33 1.52 -3.79
N ALA A 187 -6.80 0.90 -2.69
CA ALA A 187 -6.97 1.57 -1.39
C ALA A 187 -5.64 2.05 -0.76
N ASN A 188 -4.52 1.44 -1.17
CA ASN A 188 -3.18 1.72 -0.64
C ASN A 188 -2.32 2.52 -1.64
N VAL A 189 -2.91 3.05 -2.71
CA VAL A 189 -2.27 4.01 -3.60
C VAL A 189 -2.97 5.35 -3.41
N LEU A 190 -2.29 6.32 -2.78
CA LEU A 190 -2.80 7.68 -2.68
C LEU A 190 -2.47 8.45 -3.95
N ILE A 191 -3.37 9.34 -4.34
CA ILE A 191 -3.17 10.24 -5.47
C ILE A 191 -2.89 11.63 -4.93
N ASP A 192 -1.83 12.27 -5.43
CA ASP A 192 -1.47 13.61 -5.00
C ASP A 192 -2.14 14.71 -5.84
N ASP A 193 -1.81 15.96 -5.54
CA ASP A 193 -2.42 17.13 -6.19
C ASP A 193 -2.02 17.23 -7.68
N ASP A 194 -0.91 16.61 -8.09
CA ASP A 194 -0.43 16.53 -9.48
C ASP A 194 -0.98 15.29 -10.22
N MET A 195 -1.91 14.56 -9.61
CA MET A 195 -2.46 13.29 -10.12
C MET A 195 -1.42 12.17 -10.27
N GLU A 196 -0.35 12.23 -9.48
CA GLU A 196 0.69 11.20 -9.40
C GLU A 196 0.37 10.16 -8.32
N ALA A 197 0.72 8.91 -8.59
CA ALA A 197 0.49 7.81 -7.69
C ALA A 197 1.57 7.68 -6.61
N ARG A 198 1.16 7.48 -5.36
CA ARG A 198 2.05 7.22 -4.21
C ARG A 198 1.61 5.99 -3.43
N ILE A 199 2.49 4.99 -3.36
CA ILE A 199 2.26 3.77 -2.57
C ILE A 199 2.29 4.12 -1.07
N SER A 200 1.33 3.59 -0.32
CA SER A 200 1.09 3.85 1.10
C SER A 200 0.77 2.56 1.86
N GLU A 201 0.61 2.63 3.19
CA GLU A 201 0.23 1.50 4.05
C GLU A 201 1.24 0.33 4.10
N PHE A 202 2.47 0.64 4.53
CA PHE A 202 3.54 -0.34 4.76
C PHE A 202 3.33 -1.22 6.00
N GLY A 203 2.12 -1.27 6.57
CA GLY A 203 1.83 -2.03 7.81
C GLY A 203 2.04 -3.54 7.67
N LEU A 204 1.99 -4.07 6.45
CA LEU A 204 2.27 -5.47 6.12
C LEU A 204 3.65 -5.69 5.49
N ALA A 205 4.38 -4.61 5.22
CA ALA A 205 5.63 -4.68 4.48
C ALA A 205 6.70 -5.47 5.24
N LYS A 206 7.59 -6.13 4.50
CA LYS A 206 8.65 -6.96 5.06
C LYS A 206 9.96 -6.75 4.31
N GLN A 207 11.06 -6.63 5.06
CA GLN A 207 12.39 -6.61 4.50
C GLN A 207 12.88 -8.04 4.20
N ILE A 208 13.50 -8.23 3.03
CA ILE A 208 14.31 -9.41 2.72
C ILE A 208 15.78 -8.99 2.82
N PRO A 209 16.56 -9.59 3.75
CA PRO A 209 18.00 -9.34 3.85
C PRO A 209 18.73 -9.63 2.54
N ASP A 210 19.82 -8.90 2.30
CA ASP A 210 20.64 -9.10 1.11
C ASP A 210 21.17 -10.54 1.01
N GLY A 211 21.26 -11.05 -0.22
CA GLY A 211 21.62 -12.44 -0.50
C GLY A 211 20.47 -13.46 -0.41
N HIS A 212 19.28 -13.05 0.08
CA HIS A 212 18.08 -13.89 0.09
C HIS A 212 17.11 -13.47 -1.01
N THR A 213 16.53 -14.44 -1.70
CA THR A 213 15.49 -14.20 -2.74
C THR A 213 14.07 -14.36 -2.20
N ARG A 214 13.93 -15.04 -1.06
CA ARG A 214 12.65 -15.36 -0.43
C ARG A 214 12.76 -15.24 1.07
N THR A 215 11.62 -14.95 1.70
CA THR A 215 11.46 -15.05 3.16
C THR A 215 10.18 -15.79 3.46
N THR A 216 10.17 -16.61 4.49
CA THR A 216 8.91 -17.20 4.98
C THR A 216 8.26 -16.21 5.95
N THR A 217 6.94 -16.11 5.90
CA THR A 217 6.18 -15.48 6.98
C THR A 217 5.36 -16.54 7.69
N LEU A 218 4.98 -16.28 8.93
CA LEU A 218 4.17 -17.19 9.73
C LEU A 218 2.66 -16.93 9.56
N SER A 219 2.28 -15.96 8.71
CA SER A 219 0.87 -15.63 8.52
C SER A 219 0.54 -15.04 7.15
N LEU A 220 -0.48 -15.62 6.53
CA LEU A 220 -1.15 -15.06 5.35
C LEU A 220 -1.76 -13.69 5.69
N ALA A 221 -1.44 -12.69 4.89
CA ALA A 221 -1.95 -11.32 4.99
C ALA A 221 -1.95 -10.66 3.61
N GLY A 222 -2.75 -9.61 3.45
CA GLY A 222 -3.05 -8.95 2.19
C GLY A 222 -4.56 -8.94 1.93
N THR A 223 -4.97 -8.28 0.86
CA THR A 223 -6.39 -8.12 0.51
C THR A 223 -6.87 -9.18 -0.49
N VAL A 224 -7.98 -9.84 -0.16
CA VAL A 224 -8.59 -10.90 -0.99
C VAL A 224 -8.82 -10.39 -2.42
N GLY A 225 -8.44 -11.21 -3.41
CA GLY A 225 -8.46 -10.83 -4.82
C GLY A 225 -7.14 -10.25 -5.35
N TYR A 226 -6.26 -9.75 -4.47
CA TYR A 226 -4.92 -9.26 -4.81
C TYR A 226 -3.79 -10.19 -4.36
N ILE A 227 -4.06 -11.10 -3.41
CA ILE A 227 -3.06 -12.05 -2.91
C ILE A 227 -2.69 -13.07 -3.99
N ALA A 228 -1.39 -13.24 -4.25
CA ALA A 228 -0.91 -14.24 -5.19
C ALA A 228 -1.12 -15.68 -4.67
N PRO A 229 -1.40 -16.65 -5.56
CA PRO A 229 -1.79 -18.01 -5.17
C PRO A 229 -0.74 -18.73 -4.31
N GLU A 230 0.55 -18.52 -4.58
CA GLU A 230 1.63 -19.16 -3.82
C GLU A 230 1.75 -18.64 -2.39
N CYS A 231 1.30 -17.41 -2.12
CA CYS A 231 1.33 -16.82 -0.78
C CYS A 231 0.31 -17.56 0.14
N HIS A 232 -0.72 -18.22 -0.42
CA HIS A 232 -1.63 -19.13 0.31
C HIS A 232 -1.03 -20.52 0.58
N GLN A 233 -0.26 -21.05 -0.36
CA GLN A 233 0.17 -22.45 -0.35
C GLN A 233 1.46 -22.68 0.46
N THR A 234 2.44 -21.79 0.29
CA THR A 234 3.81 -22.01 0.80
C THR A 234 4.24 -20.98 1.83
N VAL A 235 3.48 -19.88 1.95
CA VAL A 235 3.79 -18.71 2.79
C VAL A 235 5.21 -18.14 2.54
N ALA A 236 5.80 -18.50 1.40
CA ALA A 236 7.13 -18.10 0.97
C ALA A 236 6.99 -16.85 0.10
N LEU A 237 7.31 -15.71 0.71
CA LEU A 237 7.19 -14.39 0.12
C LEU A 237 8.40 -14.08 -0.76
N SER A 238 8.13 -13.46 -1.89
CA SER A 238 9.09 -12.79 -2.76
C SER A 238 8.47 -11.49 -3.27
N ASP A 239 9.26 -10.65 -3.91
CA ASP A 239 8.78 -9.50 -4.69
C ASP A 239 7.72 -9.90 -5.74
N LYS A 240 7.68 -11.17 -6.16
CA LYS A 240 6.66 -11.67 -7.09
C LYS A 240 5.23 -11.68 -6.52
N CYS A 241 5.03 -11.71 -5.19
CA CYS A 241 3.69 -11.53 -4.59
C CYS A 241 3.18 -10.09 -4.86
N ASP A 242 4.04 -9.08 -4.81
CA ASP A 242 3.68 -7.69 -5.14
C ASP A 242 3.47 -7.50 -6.64
N VAL A 243 4.27 -8.16 -7.49
CA VAL A 243 4.08 -8.13 -8.95
C VAL A 243 2.70 -8.67 -9.34
N TYR A 244 2.27 -9.78 -8.73
CA TYR A 244 0.92 -10.32 -8.94
C TYR A 244 -0.15 -9.30 -8.54
N SER A 245 -0.04 -8.75 -7.33
CA SER A 245 -0.97 -7.75 -6.80
C SER A 245 -1.07 -6.53 -7.72
N PHE A 246 0.07 -6.08 -8.26
CA PHE A 246 0.11 -5.00 -9.25
C PHE A 246 -0.52 -5.39 -10.59
N GLY A 247 -0.34 -6.63 -11.05
CA GLY A 247 -1.03 -7.15 -12.23
C GLY A 247 -2.56 -7.08 -12.09
N VAL A 248 -3.10 -7.43 -10.91
CA VAL A 248 -4.53 -7.25 -10.62
C VAL A 248 -4.91 -5.77 -10.66
N LEU A 249 -4.09 -4.88 -10.07
CA LEU A 249 -4.35 -3.43 -10.10
C LEU A 249 -4.33 -2.85 -11.52
N LEU A 250 -3.41 -3.28 -12.39
CA LEU A 250 -3.39 -2.92 -13.80
C LEU A 250 -4.70 -3.31 -14.49
N ALA A 251 -5.21 -4.52 -14.23
CA ALA A 251 -6.49 -4.95 -14.75
C ALA A 251 -7.65 -4.07 -14.25
N VAL A 252 -7.67 -3.73 -12.95
CA VAL A 252 -8.66 -2.79 -12.38
C VAL A 252 -8.63 -1.44 -13.10
N LEU A 253 -7.45 -0.89 -13.40
CA LEU A 253 -7.33 0.38 -14.11
C LEU A 253 -7.90 0.33 -15.53
N VAL A 254 -7.68 -0.75 -16.27
CA VAL A 254 -8.19 -0.86 -17.65
C VAL A 254 -9.68 -1.23 -17.68
N MET A 255 -10.10 -2.14 -16.80
CA MET A 255 -11.45 -2.73 -16.82
C MET A 255 -12.48 -1.91 -16.06
N GLY A 256 -12.04 -1.04 -15.14
CA GLY A 256 -12.93 -0.25 -14.29
C GLY A 256 -13.76 -1.11 -13.32
N LYS A 257 -13.27 -2.30 -12.97
CA LYS A 257 -13.94 -3.26 -12.07
C LYS A 257 -12.99 -3.75 -10.99
N PHE A 258 -13.47 -3.88 -9.76
CA PHE A 258 -12.70 -4.44 -8.65
C PHE A 258 -12.89 -5.96 -8.57
N PRO A 259 -11.92 -6.72 -8.02
CA PRO A 259 -12.09 -8.16 -7.80
C PRO A 259 -13.34 -8.53 -7.00
N SER A 260 -13.81 -7.63 -6.13
CA SER A 260 -15.01 -7.80 -5.29
C SER A 260 -16.32 -7.51 -6.00
N ASP A 261 -16.29 -6.96 -7.23
CA ASP A 261 -17.51 -6.58 -7.93
C ASP A 261 -18.37 -7.81 -8.24
N ASP A 262 -19.68 -7.66 -8.03
CA ASP A 262 -20.70 -8.68 -8.26
C ASP A 262 -20.66 -9.28 -9.68
N PHE A 263 -20.16 -8.50 -10.65
CA PHE A 263 -19.89 -8.95 -12.00
C PHE A 263 -19.10 -10.27 -12.02
N PHE A 264 -18.04 -10.39 -11.23
CA PHE A 264 -17.21 -11.59 -11.24
C PHE A 264 -17.86 -12.76 -10.50
N GLN A 265 -18.86 -12.55 -9.65
CA GLN A 265 -19.58 -13.64 -9.00
C GLN A 265 -20.53 -14.35 -9.97
N HIS A 266 -20.93 -13.67 -11.04
CA HIS A 266 -21.85 -14.16 -12.07
C HIS A 266 -21.13 -14.66 -13.33
N THR A 267 -19.79 -14.57 -13.40
CA THR A 267 -19.01 -15.18 -14.48
C THR A 267 -18.73 -16.64 -14.18
N LYS A 268 -18.45 -17.44 -15.21
CA LYS A 268 -18.09 -18.86 -15.06
C LYS A 268 -16.80 -19.04 -14.26
N GLU A 269 -15.92 -18.05 -14.33
CA GLU A 269 -14.60 -18.06 -13.73
C GLU A 269 -14.59 -17.70 -12.24
N MET A 270 -15.60 -16.97 -11.75
CA MET A 270 -15.67 -16.47 -10.37
C MET A 270 -14.43 -15.68 -9.90
N SER A 271 -13.69 -15.09 -10.86
CA SER A 271 -12.39 -14.46 -10.61
C SER A 271 -12.06 -13.44 -11.70
N LEU A 272 -11.65 -12.23 -11.28
CA LEU A 272 -11.19 -11.18 -12.20
C LEU A 272 -10.02 -11.65 -13.06
N VAL A 273 -9.01 -12.29 -12.45
CA VAL A 273 -7.79 -12.71 -13.15
C VAL A 273 -8.10 -13.78 -14.20
N GLN A 274 -8.91 -14.78 -13.82
CA GLN A 274 -9.24 -15.87 -14.74
C GLN A 274 -10.16 -15.38 -15.86
N TRP A 275 -11.13 -14.52 -15.55
CA TRP A 275 -11.98 -13.88 -16.56
C TRP A 275 -11.16 -13.04 -17.54
N MET A 276 -10.25 -12.20 -17.04
CA MET A 276 -9.34 -11.39 -17.87
C MET A 276 -8.54 -12.27 -18.83
N ARG A 277 -7.90 -13.34 -18.34
CA ARG A 277 -7.14 -14.27 -19.20
C ARG A 277 -7.99 -14.88 -20.30
N ASN A 278 -9.18 -15.38 -19.96
CA ASN A 278 -10.08 -16.02 -20.91
C ASN A 278 -10.56 -15.04 -21.99
N VAL A 279 -10.85 -13.79 -21.61
CA VAL A 279 -11.28 -12.77 -22.58
C VAL A 279 -10.13 -12.31 -23.48
N MET A 280 -8.93 -12.14 -22.91
CA MET A 280 -7.76 -11.69 -23.66
C MET A 280 -7.31 -12.69 -24.74
N THR A 281 -7.72 -13.96 -24.65
CA THR A 281 -7.50 -14.99 -25.67
C THR A 281 -8.70 -15.22 -26.58
N SER A 282 -9.79 -14.46 -26.42
CA SER A 282 -11.00 -14.59 -27.23
C SER A 282 -10.93 -13.74 -28.50
N GLU A 283 -11.90 -13.92 -29.40
CA GLU A 283 -12.00 -13.14 -30.65
C GLU A 283 -12.20 -11.63 -30.41
N ASN A 284 -12.74 -11.24 -29.26
CA ASN A 284 -13.02 -9.85 -28.93
C ASN A 284 -12.45 -9.46 -27.55
N PRO A 285 -11.15 -9.15 -27.46
CA PRO A 285 -10.52 -8.73 -26.21
C PRO A 285 -10.96 -7.32 -25.75
N ASN A 286 -11.51 -6.48 -26.63
CA ASN A 286 -11.95 -5.12 -26.29
C ASN A 286 -13.08 -5.11 -25.25
N ARG A 287 -13.84 -6.21 -25.08
CA ARG A 287 -14.87 -6.32 -24.03
C ARG A 287 -14.31 -6.28 -22.59
N THR A 288 -12.99 -6.38 -22.43
CA THR A 288 -12.32 -6.15 -21.14
C THR A 288 -12.29 -4.68 -20.76
N ILE A 289 -12.26 -3.78 -21.74
CA ILE A 289 -12.00 -2.36 -21.52
C ILE A 289 -13.25 -1.72 -20.90
N ASP A 290 -13.03 -0.87 -19.90
CA ASP A 290 -14.07 0.01 -19.34
C ASP A 290 -14.74 0.78 -20.49
N SER A 291 -16.06 0.64 -20.63
CA SER A 291 -16.80 1.26 -21.73
C SER A 291 -16.66 2.79 -21.75
N LYS A 292 -16.37 3.40 -20.59
CA LYS A 292 -16.10 4.85 -20.47
C LYS A 292 -14.77 5.28 -21.12
N LEU A 293 -13.88 4.34 -21.43
CA LEU A 293 -12.58 4.61 -22.05
C LEU A 293 -12.57 4.36 -23.57
N ILE A 294 -13.55 3.62 -24.11
CA ILE A 294 -13.63 3.25 -25.53
C ILE A 294 -13.96 4.48 -26.39
N GLY A 295 -13.42 4.50 -27.62
CA GLY A 295 -13.69 5.52 -28.63
C GLY A 295 -12.67 6.66 -28.65
N ASN A 296 -11.66 6.60 -27.78
CA ASN A 296 -10.63 7.64 -27.64
C ASN A 296 -9.30 7.28 -28.35
N GLY A 297 -9.23 6.14 -29.05
CA GLY A 297 -8.06 5.73 -29.85
C GLY A 297 -6.94 5.03 -29.07
N TYR A 298 -7.17 4.69 -27.80
CA TYR A 298 -6.17 4.11 -26.90
C TYR A 298 -6.36 2.61 -26.63
N GLU A 299 -7.30 1.95 -27.30
CA GLU A 299 -7.68 0.55 -27.04
C GLU A 299 -6.48 -0.39 -27.19
N LYS A 300 -5.63 -0.17 -28.19
CA LYS A 300 -4.40 -0.96 -28.37
C LYS A 300 -3.46 -0.84 -27.17
N GLN A 301 -3.33 0.35 -26.59
CA GLN A 301 -2.49 0.57 -25.40
C GLN A 301 -3.08 -0.12 -24.17
N MET A 302 -4.41 -0.02 -23.98
CA MET A 302 -5.13 -0.71 -22.92
C MET A 302 -4.97 -2.22 -22.99
N LEU A 303 -5.08 -2.80 -24.19
CA LEU A 303 -4.85 -4.23 -24.40
C LEU A 303 -3.40 -4.64 -24.12
N LEU A 304 -2.40 -3.80 -24.43
CA LEU A 304 -1.01 -4.06 -24.06
C LEU A 304 -0.81 -4.06 -22.54
N VAL A 305 -1.43 -3.12 -21.82
CA VAL A 305 -1.41 -3.11 -20.34
C VAL A 305 -2.08 -4.36 -19.77
N LEU A 306 -3.19 -4.83 -20.34
CA LEU A 306 -3.82 -6.09 -19.94
C LEU A 306 -2.95 -7.32 -20.25
N LYS A 307 -2.19 -7.32 -21.34
CA LYS A 307 -1.18 -8.38 -21.58
C LYS A 307 -0.10 -8.38 -20.50
N ILE A 308 0.38 -7.20 -20.10
CA ILE A 308 1.32 -7.07 -18.98
C ILE A 308 0.67 -7.61 -17.68
N ALA A 309 -0.59 -7.28 -17.42
CA ALA A 309 -1.35 -7.81 -16.28
C ALA A 309 -1.46 -9.35 -16.30
N CYS A 310 -1.69 -9.96 -17.47
CA CYS A 310 -1.66 -11.42 -17.64
C CYS A 310 -0.30 -12.03 -17.27
N PHE A 311 0.81 -11.43 -17.71
CA PHE A 311 2.16 -11.90 -17.35
C PHE A 311 2.45 -11.71 -15.86
N CYS A 312 2.05 -10.58 -15.27
CA CYS A 312 2.24 -10.28 -13.85
C CYS A 312 1.47 -11.25 -12.96
N THR A 313 0.32 -11.76 -13.40
CA THR A 313 -0.54 -12.61 -12.59
C THR A 313 -0.28 -14.10 -12.74
N LEU A 314 0.66 -14.56 -13.59
CA LEU A 314 0.91 -15.99 -13.83
C LEU A 314 1.03 -16.81 -12.53
N ASP A 315 0.45 -18.01 -12.52
CA ASP A 315 0.36 -18.81 -11.29
C ASP A 315 1.76 -19.21 -10.76
N ASP A 316 2.69 -19.51 -11.67
CA ASP A 316 4.09 -19.71 -11.35
C ASP A 316 4.81 -18.35 -11.16
N PRO A 317 5.25 -18.02 -9.92
CA PRO A 317 5.93 -16.75 -9.64
C PRO A 317 7.25 -16.58 -10.42
N ASN A 318 7.91 -17.67 -10.82
CA ASN A 318 9.16 -17.59 -11.56
C ASN A 318 8.95 -17.10 -13.00
N LYS A 319 7.76 -17.32 -13.57
CA LYS A 319 7.40 -16.87 -14.92
C LYS A 319 6.91 -15.43 -14.96
N ARG A 320 6.59 -14.83 -13.82
CA ARG A 320 6.21 -13.42 -13.75
C ARG A 320 7.42 -12.54 -14.09
N PRO A 321 7.25 -11.38 -14.74
CA PRO A 321 8.31 -10.38 -14.86
C PRO A 321 8.77 -9.88 -13.48
N ASN A 322 9.96 -9.28 -13.39
CA ASN A 322 10.33 -8.51 -12.21
C ASN A 322 9.76 -7.08 -12.30
N SER A 323 9.75 -6.31 -11.21
CA SER A 323 9.15 -4.96 -11.18
C SER A 323 9.82 -3.96 -12.13
N LYS A 324 11.13 -4.10 -12.38
CA LYS A 324 11.84 -3.29 -13.38
C LYS A 324 11.37 -3.62 -14.80
N ASP A 325 11.20 -4.90 -15.14
CA ASP A 325 10.68 -5.31 -16.44
C ASP A 325 9.26 -4.75 -16.66
N VAL A 326 8.40 -4.82 -15.63
CA VAL A 326 7.04 -4.26 -15.70
C VAL A 326 7.07 -2.75 -15.92
N ARG A 327 7.91 -2.00 -15.18
CA ARG A 327 8.09 -0.56 -15.40
C ARG A 327 8.57 -0.26 -16.83
N CYS A 328 9.54 -1.02 -17.32
CA CYS A 328 10.07 -0.88 -18.69
C CYS A 328 8.98 -1.12 -19.73
N MET A 329 8.23 -2.24 -19.64
CA MET A 329 7.14 -2.56 -20.56
C MET A 329 6.06 -1.46 -20.58
N LEU A 330 5.65 -0.96 -19.41
CA LEU A 330 4.70 0.16 -19.33
C LEU A 330 5.26 1.45 -19.95
N SER A 331 6.55 1.74 -19.76
CA SER A 331 7.16 2.94 -20.35
C SER A 331 7.32 2.90 -21.88
N GLN A 332 7.29 1.70 -22.47
CA GLN A 332 7.38 1.51 -23.92
C GLN A 332 6.03 1.66 -24.63
N ILE A 333 4.92 1.69 -23.88
CA ILE A 333 3.60 2.00 -24.43
C ILE A 333 3.55 3.52 -24.61
N GLN A 334 3.88 3.98 -25.82
CA GLN A 334 3.88 5.40 -26.19
C GLN A 334 2.61 5.80 -26.92
N HIS A 335 2.33 7.12 -26.86
CA HIS A 335 1.18 7.78 -27.46
C HIS A 335 1.34 7.99 -28.96
#